data_AF-A0A6N8J8B1-F1
#
_entry.id   AF-A0A6N8J8B1-F1
#
_cell.length_a   1.000
_cell.length_b   1.000
_cell.length_c   1.000
_cell.angle_alpha   90.00
_cell.angle_beta   90.00
_cell.angle_gamma   90.00
#
_symmetry.space_group_name_H-M   'P 1'
#
loop_
_entity.id
_entity.type
_entity.pdbx_description
1 polymer ?
#
loop_
_entity_poly.entity_id
_entity_poly.type
_entity_poly.pdbx_seq_one_letter_code
_entity_poly.pdbx_strand_id
1 'polypeptide(L)'
;MIGNDIIDLDLAARESHWRRPGYLDKIFTAGEQSMIANAENSTLMVWQLWSRKEAVYKIINRLSHIRTYAPLKYQCSKENFVIYEGRLYPFKSYQINDCIHTIAVERSELFDALEVYTGQREDWNISKDEYGIPFLEGKPVSVSHHGRYAAMIVYNDNNPGNSLIL
;
A
#
# COMPACT_ATOMS: atom_id res chain seq x y z
N MET A 1 -6.12 -11.68 -3.65
CA MET A 1 -6.35 -10.52 -2.77
C MET A 1 -5.59 -9.31 -3.27
N ILE A 2 -6.12 -8.13 -2.93
CA ILE A 2 -5.55 -6.80 -3.21
C ILE A 2 -5.25 -6.14 -1.88
N GLY A 3 -4.19 -5.37 -1.83
CA GLY A 3 -3.97 -4.35 -0.82
C GLY A 3 -3.48 -3.07 -1.48
N ASN A 4 -3.75 -1.94 -0.83
CA ASN A 4 -3.21 -0.66 -1.27
C ASN A 4 -2.79 0.18 -0.08
N ASP A 5 -2.00 1.20 -0.34
CA ASP A 5 -1.67 2.23 0.61
C ASP A 5 -1.57 3.58 -0.10
N ILE A 6 -1.95 4.65 0.60
CA ILE A 6 -1.89 6.01 0.05
C ILE A 6 -1.26 6.94 1.07
N ILE A 7 -0.34 7.80 0.62
CA ILE A 7 0.40 8.71 1.47
C ILE A 7 0.29 10.13 0.92
N ASP A 8 -0.37 11.02 1.66
CA ASP A 8 -0.19 12.46 1.58
C ASP A 8 1.17 12.86 2.16
N LEU A 9 2.11 13.29 1.32
CA LEU A 9 3.47 13.67 1.70
C LEU A 9 3.49 14.94 2.57
N ASP A 10 2.58 15.88 2.35
CA ASP A 10 2.48 17.10 3.17
C ASP A 10 2.00 16.78 4.57
N LEU A 11 1.04 15.86 4.71
CA LEU A 11 0.61 15.40 6.02
C LEU A 11 1.68 14.54 6.69
N ALA A 12 2.30 13.62 5.95
CA ALA A 12 3.37 12.76 6.46
C ALA A 12 4.54 13.57 7.03
N ALA A 13 4.92 14.68 6.38
CA ALA A 13 5.96 15.58 6.83
C ALA A 13 5.62 16.31 8.14
N ARG A 14 4.34 16.53 8.43
CA ARG A 14 3.86 17.18 9.66
C ARG A 14 3.66 16.20 10.81
N GLU A 15 3.20 14.98 10.52
CA GLU A 15 2.83 13.99 11.53
C GLU A 15 3.94 12.99 11.86
N SER A 16 4.94 12.84 11.01
CA SER A 16 6.01 11.86 11.21
C SER A 16 7.41 12.47 11.24
N HIS A 17 8.11 12.21 12.34
CA HIS A 17 9.53 12.50 12.50
C HIS A 17 10.36 11.26 12.19
N TRP A 18 10.35 10.81 10.92
CA TRP A 18 11.07 9.59 10.52
C TRP A 18 12.59 9.64 10.76
N ARG A 19 13.16 10.84 10.91
CA ARG A 19 14.58 11.05 11.21
C ARG A 19 14.95 10.87 12.69
N ARG A 20 13.99 10.60 13.58
CA ARG A 20 14.30 10.36 15.00
C ARG A 20 15.13 9.07 15.17
N PRO A 21 16.04 9.02 16.15
CA PRO A 21 16.84 7.81 16.42
C PRO A 21 15.97 6.56 16.60
N GLY A 22 16.36 5.46 15.95
CA GLY A 22 15.68 4.17 16.03
C GLY A 22 14.35 4.06 15.28
N TYR A 23 13.92 5.08 14.52
CA TYR A 23 12.73 4.97 13.67
C TYR A 23 12.97 3.96 12.54
N LEU A 24 14.09 4.13 11.81
CA LEU A 24 14.39 3.30 10.65
C LEU A 24 14.62 1.83 11.05
N ASP A 25 15.32 1.58 12.15
CA ASP A 25 15.62 0.22 12.64
C ASP A 25 14.38 -0.60 12.98
N LYS A 26 13.29 0.06 13.36
CA LYS A 26 12.02 -0.60 13.71
C LYS A 26 11.22 -1.01 12.49
N ILE A 27 11.43 -0.37 11.34
CA ILE A 27 10.53 -0.43 10.18
C ILE A 27 11.22 -1.02 8.95
N PHE A 28 12.49 -0.69 8.75
CA PHE A 28 13.27 -0.99 7.55
C PHE A 28 14.44 -1.90 7.87
N THR A 29 14.60 -2.92 7.03
CA THR A 29 15.77 -3.80 7.02
C THR A 29 17.03 -3.02 6.66
N ALA A 30 18.21 -3.58 6.95
CA ALA A 30 19.48 -2.95 6.58
C ALA A 30 19.60 -2.64 5.07
N GLY A 31 19.06 -3.53 4.21
CA GLY A 31 19.02 -3.29 2.77
C GLY A 31 18.14 -2.09 2.39
N GLU A 32 16.96 -1.97 2.99
CA GLU A 32 16.04 -0.85 2.78
C GLU A 32 16.60 0.47 3.36
N GLN A 33 17.27 0.42 4.52
CA GLN A 33 17.98 1.59 5.07
C GLN A 33 19.09 2.08 4.13
N SER A 34 19.82 1.15 3.50
CA SER A 34 20.80 1.49 2.47
C SER A 34 20.13 2.13 1.24
N MET A 35 18.95 1.65 0.83
CA MET A 35 18.18 2.30 -0.24
C MET A 35 17.76 3.73 0.13
N ILE A 36 17.33 3.95 1.37
CA ILE A 36 16.96 5.29 1.88
C ILE A 36 18.16 6.23 1.91
N ALA A 37 19.30 5.77 2.42
CA ALA A 37 20.52 6.56 2.56
C ALA A 37 21.12 6.97 1.21
N ASN A 38 21.00 6.11 0.20
CA ASN A 38 21.55 6.35 -1.14
C ASN A 38 20.54 6.98 -2.13
N ALA A 39 19.29 7.23 -1.71
CA ALA A 39 18.30 7.85 -2.58
C ALA A 39 18.56 9.35 -2.74
N GLU A 40 18.32 9.88 -3.94
CA GLU A 40 18.35 11.32 -4.22
C GLU A 40 17.40 12.09 -3.28
N ASN A 41 16.23 11.51 -3.01
CA ASN A 41 15.29 12.00 -2.01
C ASN A 41 14.98 10.91 -0.98
N SER A 42 15.71 10.91 0.14
CA SER A 42 15.53 9.94 1.23
C SER A 42 14.13 10.01 1.85
N THR A 43 13.53 11.20 1.99
CA THR A 43 12.17 11.33 2.55
C THR A 43 11.16 10.64 1.65
N LEU A 44 11.26 10.85 0.33
CA LEU A 44 10.40 10.16 -0.63
C LEU A 44 10.60 8.64 -0.58
N MET A 45 11.86 8.18 -0.53
CA MET A 45 12.17 6.74 -0.45
C MET A 45 11.59 6.09 0.81
N VAL A 46 11.64 6.75 1.97
CA VAL A 46 11.01 6.27 3.22
C VAL A 46 9.53 5.98 2.99
N TRP A 47 8.81 6.94 2.40
CA TRP A 47 7.37 6.81 2.19
C TRP A 47 7.01 5.83 1.09
N GLN A 48 7.81 5.73 0.03
CA GLN A 48 7.65 4.69 -0.99
C GLN A 48 7.82 3.28 -0.40
N LEU A 49 8.86 3.05 0.41
CA LEU A 49 9.10 1.76 1.05
C LEU A 49 8.03 1.42 2.09
N TRP A 50 7.62 2.40 2.88
CA TRP A 50 6.51 2.23 3.84
C TRP A 50 5.22 1.83 3.12
N SER A 51 4.86 2.54 2.06
CA SER A 51 3.63 2.30 1.30
C SER A 51 3.58 0.91 0.67
N ARG A 52 4.73 0.40 0.18
CA ARG A 52 4.87 -0.98 -0.31
C ARG A 52 4.59 -2.01 0.77
N LYS A 53 5.17 -1.83 1.97
CA LYS A 53 4.95 -2.72 3.12
C LYS A 53 3.48 -2.73 3.53
N GLU A 54 2.84 -1.56 3.66
CA GLU A 54 1.44 -1.45 4.06
C GLU A 54 0.47 -2.05 3.03
N ALA A 55 0.74 -1.88 1.73
CA ALA A 55 -0.04 -2.53 0.68
C ALA A 55 -0.02 -4.06 0.81
N VAL A 56 1.16 -4.66 1.06
CA VAL A 56 1.27 -6.12 1.26
C VAL A 56 0.73 -6.55 2.62
N TYR A 57 0.93 -5.76 3.67
CA TYR A 57 0.33 -6.00 4.98
C TYR A 57 -1.19 -6.14 4.88
N LYS A 58 -1.87 -5.29 4.09
CA LYS A 58 -3.32 -5.42 3.88
C LYS A 58 -3.71 -6.74 3.22
N ILE A 59 -2.93 -7.27 2.29
CA ILE A 59 -3.14 -8.61 1.73
C ILE A 59 -3.04 -9.67 2.83
N ILE A 60 -1.96 -9.65 3.61
CA ILE A 60 -1.71 -10.64 4.66
C ILE A 60 -2.77 -10.57 5.77
N ASN A 61 -3.16 -9.37 6.19
CA ASN A 61 -4.20 -9.18 7.20
C ASN A 61 -5.57 -9.73 6.71
N ARG A 62 -5.89 -9.59 5.42
CA ARG A 62 -7.12 -10.18 4.85
C ARG A 62 -7.09 -11.70 4.78
N LEU A 63 -5.92 -12.27 4.48
CA LEU A 63 -5.77 -13.72 4.37
C LEU A 63 -5.71 -14.42 5.73
N SER A 64 -5.09 -13.77 6.72
CA SER A 64 -4.87 -14.36 8.05
C SER A 64 -5.89 -13.94 9.09
N HIS A 65 -6.58 -12.81 8.89
CA HIS A 65 -7.42 -12.12 9.88
C HIS A 65 -6.67 -11.69 11.16
N ILE A 66 -5.33 -11.73 11.15
CA ILE A 66 -4.48 -11.38 12.29
C ILE A 66 -3.83 -10.03 12.05
N ARG A 67 -4.12 -9.07 12.94
CA ARG A 67 -3.47 -7.76 12.96
C ARG A 67 -2.15 -7.85 13.73
N THR A 68 -1.04 -7.85 13.01
CA THR A 68 0.31 -7.84 13.61
C THR A 68 1.11 -6.63 13.13
N TYR A 69 1.66 -5.85 14.05
CA TYR A 69 2.63 -4.80 13.70
C TYR A 69 4.04 -5.39 13.67
N ALA A 70 4.49 -5.82 12.48
CA ALA A 70 5.82 -6.40 12.27
C ALA A 70 6.41 -5.98 10.90
N PRO A 71 6.67 -4.67 10.67
CA PRO A 71 7.08 -4.14 9.36
C PRO A 71 8.38 -4.75 8.82
N LEU A 72 9.28 -5.24 9.68
CA LEU A 72 10.51 -5.93 9.26
C LEU A 72 10.26 -7.30 8.59
N LYS A 73 9.07 -7.89 8.75
CA LYS A 73 8.68 -9.11 8.03
C LYS A 73 8.41 -8.87 6.54
N TYR A 74 8.15 -7.63 6.16
CA TYR A 74 7.80 -7.23 4.79
C TYR A 74 9.03 -6.58 4.16
N GLN A 75 9.74 -7.30 3.30
CA GLN A 75 11.03 -6.84 2.77
C GLN A 75 10.87 -6.36 1.33
N CYS A 76 11.08 -5.06 1.08
CA CYS A 76 11.01 -4.53 -0.28
C CYS A 76 12.23 -4.99 -1.09
N SER A 77 11.99 -5.57 -2.26
CA SER A 77 13.03 -5.89 -3.23
C SER A 77 13.25 -4.71 -4.20
N LYS A 78 14.34 -4.79 -4.98
CA LYS A 78 14.59 -3.86 -6.09
C LYS A 78 13.74 -4.16 -7.34
N GLU A 79 13.13 -5.35 -7.41
CA GLU A 79 12.45 -5.88 -8.60
C GLU A 79 10.92 -5.69 -8.54
N ASN A 80 10.42 -4.66 -7.87
CA ASN A 80 8.99 -4.38 -7.67
C ASN A 80 8.20 -5.49 -6.96
N PHE A 81 8.86 -6.18 -6.01
CA PHE A 81 8.19 -7.12 -5.10
C PHE A 81 8.40 -6.73 -3.64
N VAL A 82 7.45 -7.13 -2.79
CA VAL A 82 7.68 -7.26 -1.35
C VAL A 82 7.72 -8.74 -1.01
N ILE A 83 8.74 -9.16 -0.28
CA ILE A 83 8.91 -10.52 0.21
C ILE A 83 8.27 -10.60 1.61
N TYR A 84 7.37 -11.55 1.80
CA TYR A 84 6.81 -11.90 3.11
C TYR A 84 6.82 -13.41 3.25
N GLU A 85 7.49 -13.93 4.29
CA GLU A 85 7.61 -15.37 4.59
C GLU A 85 8.01 -16.22 3.36
N GLY A 86 8.96 -15.72 2.58
CA GLY A 86 9.50 -16.39 1.38
C GLY A 86 8.62 -16.29 0.13
N ARG A 87 7.48 -15.62 0.20
CA ARG A 87 6.59 -15.38 -0.95
C ARG A 87 6.78 -13.98 -1.51
N LEU A 88 6.68 -13.87 -2.84
CA LEU A 88 6.78 -12.61 -3.57
C LEU A 88 5.39 -12.02 -3.82
N TYR A 89 5.20 -10.77 -3.42
CA TYR A 89 3.98 -10.01 -3.67
C TYR A 89 4.31 -8.84 -4.60
N PRO A 90 3.85 -8.87 -5.86
CA PRO A 90 4.10 -7.78 -6.80
C PRO A 90 3.33 -6.52 -6.40
N PHE A 91 3.94 -5.36 -6.66
CA PHE A 91 3.31 -4.06 -6.44
C PHE A 91 3.52 -3.11 -7.63
N LYS A 92 2.64 -2.11 -7.73
CA LYS A 92 2.82 -0.91 -8.56
C LYS A 92 2.69 0.31 -7.65
N SER A 93 3.64 1.24 -7.73
CA SER A 93 3.59 2.52 -7.01
C SER A 93 3.53 3.67 -8.01
N TYR A 94 2.67 4.64 -7.73
CA TYR A 94 2.47 5.84 -8.50
C TYR A 94 2.75 7.05 -7.61
N GLN A 95 3.44 8.05 -8.15
CA GLN A 95 3.64 9.32 -7.47
C GLN A 95 3.10 10.44 -8.35
N ILE A 96 2.15 11.20 -7.81
CA ILE A 96 1.59 12.38 -8.47
C ILE A 96 1.49 13.49 -7.44
N ASN A 97 2.16 14.62 -7.73
CA ASN A 97 2.27 15.72 -6.78
C ASN A 97 2.75 15.20 -5.41
N ASP A 98 2.04 15.54 -4.34
CA ASP A 98 2.33 15.13 -2.96
C ASP A 98 1.63 13.83 -2.55
N CYS A 99 1.25 12.99 -3.51
CA CYS A 99 0.63 11.69 -3.26
C CYS A 99 1.53 10.54 -3.71
N ILE A 100 1.69 9.55 -2.84
CA ILE A 100 2.15 8.21 -3.22
C ILE A 100 0.95 7.26 -3.11
N HIS A 101 0.66 6.53 -4.16
CA HIS A 101 -0.32 5.44 -4.13
C HIS A 101 0.36 4.13 -4.53
N THR A 102 0.34 3.14 -3.64
CA THR A 102 0.87 1.81 -3.91
C THR A 102 -0.26 0.78 -3.93
N ILE A 103 -0.23 -0.10 -4.91
CA ILE A 103 -1.16 -1.21 -5.10
C ILE A 103 -0.34 -2.51 -5.10
N ALA A 104 -0.72 -3.46 -4.26
CA ALA A 104 -0.15 -4.80 -4.26
C ALA A 104 -1.24 -5.84 -4.56
N VAL A 105 -0.84 -6.93 -5.19
CA VAL A 105 -1.70 -8.09 -5.47
C VAL A 105 -0.97 -9.38 -5.13
N GLU A 106 -1.71 -10.48 -4.95
CA GLU A 106 -1.11 -11.80 -4.72
C GLU A 106 -0.35 -12.37 -5.93
N ARG A 107 -0.81 -12.04 -7.14
CA ARG A 107 -0.22 -12.52 -8.40
C ARG A 107 -0.34 -11.44 -9.46
N SER A 108 0.69 -11.29 -10.30
CA SER A 108 0.81 -10.15 -11.22
C SER A 108 -0.35 -10.03 -12.21
N GLU A 109 -0.97 -11.13 -12.61
CA GLU A 109 -2.10 -11.15 -13.56
C GLU A 109 -3.34 -10.45 -12.99
N LEU A 110 -3.42 -10.32 -11.67
CA LEU A 110 -4.54 -9.65 -11.01
C LEU A 110 -4.55 -8.14 -11.25
N PHE A 111 -3.45 -7.53 -11.68
CA PHE A 111 -3.41 -6.10 -11.99
C PHE A 111 -4.36 -5.72 -13.12
N ASP A 112 -4.57 -6.62 -14.09
CA ASP A 112 -5.35 -6.32 -15.29
C ASP A 112 -6.87 -6.28 -15.03
N ALA A 113 -7.29 -6.81 -13.88
CA ALA A 113 -8.68 -6.83 -13.41
C ALA A 113 -8.96 -5.81 -12.32
N LEU A 114 -8.09 -4.82 -12.10
CA LEU A 114 -8.28 -3.80 -11.07
C LEU A 114 -8.93 -2.55 -11.63
N GLU A 115 -9.93 -2.04 -10.90
CA GLU A 115 -10.42 -0.69 -11.04
C GLU A 115 -10.03 0.13 -9.82
N VAL A 116 -9.52 1.35 -10.06
CA VAL A 116 -9.05 2.26 -9.03
C VAL A 116 -9.95 3.49 -9.02
N TYR A 117 -10.50 3.81 -7.85
CA TYR A 117 -11.30 5.00 -7.60
C TYR A 117 -10.58 5.91 -6.62
N THR A 118 -10.48 7.19 -6.95
CA THR A 118 -9.98 8.26 -6.07
C THR A 118 -11.10 9.26 -5.81
N GLY A 119 -11.05 9.98 -4.69
CA GLY A 119 -12.11 10.91 -4.30
C GLY A 119 -12.19 11.13 -2.80
N GLN A 120 -13.32 11.68 -2.34
CA GLN A 120 -13.61 11.78 -0.91
C GLN A 120 -14.01 10.42 -0.37
N ARG A 121 -13.40 10.01 0.74
CA ARG A 121 -13.61 8.68 1.31
C ARG A 121 -15.06 8.51 1.79
N GLU A 122 -15.66 9.58 2.27
CA GLU A 122 -16.99 9.67 2.85
C GLU A 122 -18.09 9.37 1.83
N ASP A 123 -17.82 9.60 0.54
CA ASP A 123 -18.77 9.34 -0.55
C ASP A 123 -18.90 7.83 -0.85
N TRP A 124 -17.98 6.99 -0.35
CA TRP A 124 -18.02 5.55 -0.59
C TRP A 124 -18.79 4.83 0.52
N ASN A 125 -19.96 4.29 0.15
CA ASN A 125 -20.81 3.48 1.01
C ASN A 125 -20.21 2.07 1.25
N ILE A 126 -19.16 2.02 2.04
CA ILE A 126 -18.37 0.81 2.32
C ILE A 126 -18.77 0.24 3.68
N SER A 127 -19.21 -1.02 3.69
CA SER A 127 -19.42 -1.78 4.91
C SER A 127 -18.15 -2.53 5.31
N LYS A 128 -18.08 -3.03 6.56
CA LYS A 128 -17.00 -3.90 7.03
C LYS A 128 -17.56 -5.18 7.63
N ASP A 129 -16.87 -6.30 7.42
CA ASP A 129 -17.19 -7.55 8.12
C ASP A 129 -16.69 -7.54 9.57
N GLU A 130 -16.90 -8.66 10.27
CA GLU A 130 -16.47 -8.87 11.66
C GLU A 130 -14.95 -8.77 11.87
N TYR A 131 -14.15 -8.95 10.80
CA TYR A 131 -12.69 -8.81 10.83
C TYR A 131 -12.21 -7.40 10.45
N GLY A 132 -13.13 -6.52 10.03
CA GLY A 132 -12.87 -5.16 9.59
C GLY A 132 -12.44 -5.05 8.12
N ILE A 133 -12.63 -6.10 7.32
CA ILE A 133 -12.36 -6.10 5.88
C ILE A 133 -13.47 -5.30 5.19
N PRO A 134 -13.14 -4.31 4.34
CA PRO A 134 -14.13 -3.47 3.69
C PRO A 134 -14.77 -4.16 2.47
N PHE A 135 -16.08 -3.94 2.29
CA PHE A 135 -16.89 -4.42 1.18
C PHE A 135 -17.71 -3.29 0.55
N LEU A 136 -17.92 -3.38 -0.76
CA LEU A 136 -18.86 -2.57 -1.52
C LEU A 136 -19.78 -3.54 -2.28
N GLU A 137 -21.09 -3.41 -2.07
CA GLU A 137 -22.11 -4.27 -2.72
C GLU A 137 -21.82 -5.78 -2.58
N GLY A 138 -21.34 -6.20 -1.40
CA GLY A 138 -21.00 -7.60 -1.10
C GLY A 138 -19.67 -8.08 -1.67
N LYS A 139 -18.92 -7.24 -2.39
CA LYS A 139 -17.59 -7.57 -2.92
C LYS A 139 -16.48 -6.97 -2.05
N PRO A 140 -15.39 -7.72 -1.76
CA PRO A 140 -14.28 -7.19 -1.00
C PRO A 140 -13.55 -6.12 -1.80
N VAL A 141 -13.27 -4.98 -1.16
CA VAL A 141 -12.55 -3.85 -1.76
C VAL A 141 -11.28 -3.54 -0.97
N SER A 142 -10.30 -2.84 -1.54
CA SER A 142 -9.16 -2.32 -0.78
C SER A 142 -9.20 -0.81 -0.69
N VAL A 143 -9.16 -0.29 0.54
CA VAL A 143 -9.35 1.13 0.80
C VAL A 143 -8.16 1.68 1.57
N SER A 144 -7.70 2.85 1.14
CA SER A 144 -6.67 3.65 1.79
C SER A 144 -7.11 5.10 1.88
N HIS A 145 -6.73 5.76 2.96
CA HIS A 145 -6.96 7.19 3.15
C HIS A 145 -5.83 7.76 4.01
N HIS A 146 -5.25 8.88 3.57
CA HIS A 146 -4.28 9.66 4.32
C HIS A 146 -4.37 11.12 3.88
N GLY A 147 -4.58 12.03 4.83
CA GLY A 147 -4.71 13.46 4.54
C GLY A 147 -5.79 13.76 3.53
N ARG A 148 -5.41 14.37 2.40
CA ARG A 148 -6.34 14.77 1.33
C ARG A 148 -6.69 13.63 0.37
N TYR A 149 -6.01 12.49 0.47
CA TYR A 149 -6.07 11.46 -0.55
C TYR A 149 -6.75 10.19 -0.02
N ALA A 150 -7.71 9.69 -0.80
CA ALA A 150 -8.27 8.36 -0.63
C ALA A 150 -8.16 7.58 -1.94
N ALA A 151 -8.00 6.25 -1.83
CA ALA A 151 -8.15 5.33 -2.95
C ALA A 151 -8.92 4.07 -2.53
N MET A 152 -9.87 3.66 -3.36
CA MET A 152 -10.55 2.37 -3.31
C MET A 152 -10.20 1.55 -4.55
N ILE A 153 -9.89 0.27 -4.35
CA ILE A 153 -9.60 -0.68 -5.42
C ILE A 153 -10.61 -1.81 -5.36
N VAL A 154 -11.19 -2.12 -6.50
CA VAL A 154 -12.14 -3.22 -6.66
C VAL A 154 -11.63 -4.16 -7.76
N TYR A 155 -12.04 -5.43 -7.69
CA TYR A 155 -11.92 -6.32 -8.83
C TYR A 155 -13.07 -6.06 -9.80
N ASN A 156 -12.74 -5.84 -11.07
CA ASN A 156 -13.71 -5.87 -12.15
C ASN A 156 -13.87 -7.31 -12.64
N ASP A 157 -14.98 -7.94 -12.27
CA ASP A 157 -15.31 -9.30 -12.71
C ASP A 157 -15.73 -9.35 -14.21
N ASN A 158 -15.88 -8.20 -14.88
CA ASN A 158 -16.43 -8.07 -16.23
C ASN A 158 -15.40 -7.71 -17.32
N ASN A 159 -14.09 -7.55 -17.04
CA ASN A 159 -13.11 -7.40 -18.13
C ASN A 159 -11.64 -7.65 -17.71
N PRO A 160 -10.90 -8.52 -18.42
CA PRO A 160 -9.45 -8.57 -18.31
C PRO A 160 -8.86 -7.43 -19.16
N GLY A 161 -8.32 -6.41 -18.51
CA GLY A 161 -7.53 -5.38 -19.18
C GLY A 161 -8.31 -4.15 -19.61
N ASN A 162 -8.51 -3.24 -18.67
CA ASN A 162 -8.18 -1.82 -18.83
C ASN A 162 -8.70 -1.05 -17.63
N SER A 163 -7.80 -0.42 -16.87
CA SER A 163 -8.05 0.90 -16.27
C SER A 163 -6.76 1.50 -15.71
N LEU A 164 -6.27 2.52 -16.41
CA LEU A 164 -5.39 3.56 -15.89
C LEU A 164 -6.07 4.86 -16.28
N ILE A 165 -6.64 5.59 -15.32
CA ILE A 165 -6.70 7.05 -15.39
C ILE A 165 -6.44 7.58 -13.98
N LEU A 166 -5.39 8.39 -13.90
CA LEU A 166 -4.92 9.13 -12.74
C LEU A 166 -5.79 10.35 -12.48
#